data_AF-A0A4Q2CZQ3-F1
#
_entry.id   AF-A0A4Q2CZQ3-F1
#
_cell.length_a   1.000
_cell.length_b   1.000
_cell.length_c   1.000
_cell.angle_alpha   90.00
_cell.angle_beta   90.00
_cell.angle_gamma   90.00
#
_symmetry.space_group_name_H-M   'P 1'
#
loop_
_entity.id
_entity.type
_entity.pdbx_description
1 polymer ?
#
loop_
_entity_poly.entity_id
_entity_poly.type
_entity_poly.pdbx_seq_one_letter_code
_entity_poly.pdbx_strand_id
1 'polypeptide(L)'
;MKATVRLSSQFRQPLIKFLGKRKLPSAPDVPHPHPQAPPEFQKTFGHQSTNASGSSVAASKDDRTPQVAVYSQFWEAPSKYRVHGLEKVEIDSIMSGGASTA
;
A
#
# COMPACT_ATOMS: atom_id res chain seq x y z
N MET A 1 0.52 47.24 0.45
CA MET A 1 0.63 45.97 1.19
C MET A 1 1.86 45.20 0.73
N LYS A 2 2.95 45.22 1.52
CA LYS A 2 4.22 44.52 1.22
C LYS A 2 4.74 43.93 2.55
N ALA A 3 4.09 42.90 3.06
CA ALA A 3 4.40 42.36 4.40
C ALA A 3 4.39 40.82 4.47
N THR A 4 4.71 40.13 3.37
CA THR A 4 4.66 38.65 3.34
C THR A 4 6.01 38.00 3.00
N VAL A 5 6.99 38.75 2.48
CA VAL A 5 8.25 38.17 1.97
C VAL A 5 9.31 37.97 3.08
N ARG A 6 9.19 38.64 4.23
CA ARG A 6 10.26 38.65 5.25
C ARG A 6 10.17 37.55 6.32
N LEU A 7 9.07 36.80 6.43
CA LEU A 7 8.93 35.76 7.46
C LEU A 7 9.56 34.41 7.07
N SER A 8 9.83 34.15 5.79
CA SER A 8 10.38 32.85 5.34
C SER A 8 11.90 32.71 5.51
N SER A 9 12.62 33.77 5.88
CA SER A 9 14.08 33.73 6.07
C SER A 9 14.51 33.37 7.50
N GLN A 10 13.59 33.30 8.46
CA GLN A 10 13.88 32.95 9.86
C GLN A 10 13.95 31.44 10.12
N PHE A 11 13.39 30.62 9.22
CA PHE A 11 13.32 29.17 9.39
C PHE A 11 14.24 28.48 8.38
N ARG A 12 15.39 28.03 8.90
CA ARG A 12 16.42 27.14 8.33
C ARG A 12 16.41 26.93 6.81
N GLN A 13 17.53 27.27 6.17
CA GLN A 13 17.78 26.89 4.78
C GLN A 13 17.83 25.35 4.64
N PRO A 14 17.09 24.74 3.71
CA PRO A 14 17.18 23.32 3.45
C PRO A 14 18.58 22.99 2.89
N LEU A 15 19.22 21.96 3.45
CA LEU A 15 20.55 21.51 2.99
C LEU A 15 20.51 20.83 1.61
N ILE A 16 19.33 20.44 1.15
CA ILE A 16 19.14 19.80 -0.16
C ILE A 16 19.14 20.89 -1.23
N LYS A 17 20.22 20.97 -1.99
CA LYS A 17 20.33 21.82 -3.18
C LYS A 17 20.07 20.96 -4.41
N PHE A 18 18.94 21.18 -5.08
CA PHE A 18 18.70 20.56 -6.38
C PHE A 18 19.63 21.22 -7.40
N LEU A 19 20.65 20.49 -7.86
CA LEU A 19 21.53 20.94 -8.93
C LEU A 19 20.76 20.86 -10.25
N GLY A 20 20.07 21.94 -10.62
CA GLY A 20 19.40 22.11 -11.91
C GLY A 20 17.91 21.73 -11.94
N LYS A 21 17.30 21.84 -13.13
CA LYS A 21 15.89 21.50 -13.38
C LYS A 21 15.72 19.98 -13.27
N ARG A 22 14.78 19.53 -12.42
CA ARG A 22 14.41 18.11 -12.30
C ARG A 22 13.91 17.62 -13.67
N LYS A 23 14.65 16.71 -14.30
CA LYS A 23 14.20 16.02 -15.52
C LYS A 23 13.42 14.79 -15.08
N LEU A 24 12.12 14.78 -15.33
CA LEU A 24 11.34 13.55 -15.24
C LEU A 24 11.64 12.74 -16.51
N PRO A 25 11.97 11.45 -16.40
CA PRO A 25 12.08 10.60 -17.59
C PRO A 25 10.73 10.61 -18.31
N SER A 26 10.77 10.86 -19.62
CA SER A 26 9.56 10.92 -20.46
C SER A 26 8.97 9.54 -20.73
N ALA A 27 9.79 8.49 -20.64
CA ALA A 27 9.39 7.13 -20.88
C ALA A 27 9.10 6.43 -19.55
N PRO A 28 8.08 5.56 -19.50
CA PRO A 28 7.90 4.67 -18.36
C PRO A 28 9.11 3.76 -18.21
N ASP A 29 9.46 3.44 -16.97
CA ASP A 29 10.54 2.50 -16.67
C ASP A 29 10.18 1.10 -17.22
N VAL A 30 11.17 0.39 -17.74
CA VAL A 30 10.96 -0.96 -18.30
C VAL A 30 11.00 -1.95 -17.14
N PRO A 31 9.95 -2.78 -16.96
CA PRO A 31 9.99 -3.82 -15.94
C PRO A 31 11.21 -4.73 -16.15
N HIS A 32 12.03 -4.90 -15.12
CA HIS A 32 13.19 -5.81 -15.14
C HIS A 32 13.30 -6.61 -13.85
N PRO A 33 13.81 -7.86 -13.90
CA PRO A 33 14.00 -8.66 -12.70
C PRO A 33 15.07 -8.03 -11.78
N HIS A 34 14.87 -8.17 -10.47
CA HIS A 34 15.85 -7.72 -9.49
C HIS A 34 17.16 -8.52 -9.64
N PRO A 35 18.35 -7.88 -9.60
CA PRO A 35 19.63 -8.57 -9.80
C PRO A 35 19.89 -9.68 -8.77
N GLN A 36 19.40 -9.51 -7.55
CA GLN A 36 19.51 -10.52 -6.47
C GLN A 36 18.35 -11.52 -6.43
N ALA A 37 17.45 -11.52 -7.43
CA ALA A 37 16.38 -12.50 -7.45
C ALA A 37 16.95 -13.92 -7.72
N PRO A 38 16.39 -14.98 -7.13
CA PRO A 38 16.72 -16.35 -7.50
C PRO A 38 16.53 -16.58 -9.01
N PRO A 39 17.34 -17.47 -9.64
CA PRO A 39 17.40 -17.61 -11.09
C PRO A 39 16.08 -18.09 -11.71
N GLU A 40 15.23 -18.75 -10.93
CA GLU A 40 13.90 -19.19 -11.36
C GLU A 40 12.97 -17.99 -11.59
N PHE A 41 12.97 -17.02 -10.67
CA PHE A 41 12.11 -15.83 -10.75
C PHE A 41 12.58 -14.80 -11.77
N GLN A 42 13.88 -14.77 -12.08
CA GLN A 42 14.40 -13.91 -13.14
C GLN A 42 13.84 -14.30 -14.52
N LYS A 43 13.64 -15.60 -14.77
CA LYS A 43 13.13 -16.13 -16.04
C LYS A 43 11.63 -15.88 -16.23
N THR A 44 10.86 -15.86 -15.15
CA THR A 44 9.39 -15.72 -15.21
C THR A 44 8.91 -14.27 -15.09
N PHE A 45 9.81 -13.31 -14.87
CA PHE A 45 9.48 -11.91 -14.55
C PHE A 45 8.55 -11.24 -15.59
N GLY A 46 8.77 -11.45 -16.89
CA GLY A 46 7.97 -10.84 -17.95
C GLY A 46 6.56 -11.44 -18.12
N HIS A 47 6.31 -12.64 -17.60
CA HIS A 47 5.02 -13.33 -17.79
C HIS A 47 3.96 -12.93 -16.76
N GLN A 48 4.35 -12.31 -15.64
CA GLN A 48 3.40 -11.89 -14.60
C GLN A 48 2.87 -10.46 -14.81
N SER A 49 3.58 -9.61 -15.54
CA SER A 49 3.29 -8.17 -15.61
C SER A 49 2.13 -7.80 -16.54
N THR A 50 1.70 -8.68 -17.46
CA THR A 50 0.59 -8.39 -18.38
C THR A 50 -0.79 -8.65 -17.77
N ASN A 51 -0.87 -9.40 -16.66
CA ASN A 51 -2.12 -9.73 -15.96
C ASN A 51 -2.19 -9.18 -14.52
N ALA A 52 -1.21 -8.37 -14.09
CA ALA A 52 -1.13 -7.84 -12.72
C ALA A 52 -2.10 -6.68 -12.41
N SER A 53 -3.18 -6.55 -13.18
CA SER A 53 -4.38 -5.82 -12.75
C SER A 53 -5.21 -6.72 -11.82
N GLY A 54 -4.66 -6.98 -10.63
CA GLY A 54 -5.36 -7.64 -9.53
C GLY A 54 -5.19 -9.16 -9.44
N SER A 55 -4.29 -9.62 -8.57
CA SER A 55 -4.62 -10.54 -7.45
C SER A 55 -3.38 -11.20 -6.82
N SER A 56 -3.39 -11.18 -5.48
CA SER A 56 -2.86 -12.14 -4.52
C SER A 56 -1.43 -12.71 -4.65
N VAL A 57 -0.65 -12.36 -3.63
CA VAL A 57 0.46 -13.10 -3.00
C VAL A 57 0.41 -14.61 -3.27
N ALA A 58 1.44 -15.14 -3.92
CA ALA A 58 1.65 -16.58 -4.05
C ALA A 58 1.94 -17.18 -2.66
N ALA A 59 0.96 -17.87 -2.09
CA ALA A 59 1.14 -18.66 -0.88
C ALA A 59 2.00 -19.89 -1.20
N SER A 60 3.16 -20.00 -0.54
CA SER A 60 3.99 -21.21 -0.54
C SER A 60 3.16 -22.39 -0.02
N LYS A 61 3.06 -23.46 -0.81
CA LYS A 61 2.49 -24.74 -0.38
C LYS A 61 3.46 -25.40 0.60
N ASP A 62 3.24 -25.22 1.90
CA ASP A 62 3.82 -26.06 2.95
C ASP A 62 2.78 -27.12 3.36
N ASP A 63 3.18 -28.38 3.24
CA ASP A 63 2.32 -29.58 3.19
C ASP A 63 1.91 -30.11 4.58
N ARG A 64 1.88 -29.22 5.60
CA ARG A 64 1.71 -29.61 7.01
C ARG A 64 0.75 -28.75 7.83
N THR A 65 -0.16 -28.03 7.19
CA THR A 65 -1.18 -27.26 7.91
C THR A 65 -2.58 -27.78 7.56
N PRO A 66 -3.52 -27.83 8.54
CA PRO A 66 -4.90 -28.23 8.25
C PRO A 66 -5.43 -27.35 7.12
N GLN A 67 -6.16 -27.91 6.16
CA GLN A 67 -6.66 -27.22 4.96
C GLN A 67 -7.28 -25.86 5.30
N VAL A 68 -6.47 -24.81 5.31
CA VAL A 68 -6.92 -23.44 5.51
C VAL A 68 -7.57 -23.07 4.19
N ALA A 69 -8.88 -22.85 4.20
CA ALA A 69 -9.59 -22.36 3.03
C ALA A 69 -9.03 -20.98 2.68
N VAL A 70 -8.15 -20.93 1.68
CA VAL A 70 -7.62 -19.70 1.11
C VAL A 70 -8.67 -19.19 0.13
N TYR A 71 -9.34 -18.11 0.49
CA TYR A 71 -10.33 -17.46 -0.36
C TYR A 71 -9.63 -16.55 -1.36
N SER A 72 -10.07 -16.60 -2.62
CA SER A 72 -9.47 -15.81 -3.69
C SER A 72 -10.04 -14.39 -3.70
N GLN A 73 -11.33 -14.27 -3.41
CA GLN A 73 -12.04 -13.00 -3.37
C GLN A 73 -12.56 -12.71 -1.97
N PHE A 74 -12.56 -11.43 -1.59
CA PHE A 74 -13.03 -10.98 -0.28
C PHE A 74 -14.46 -11.44 0.04
N TRP A 75 -15.35 -11.46 -0.96
CA TRP A 75 -16.73 -11.90 -0.80
C TRP A 75 -16.91 -13.42 -0.72
N GLU A 76 -15.85 -14.22 -0.85
CA GLU A 76 -15.89 -15.68 -0.64
C GLU A 76 -15.63 -16.03 0.83
N ALA A 77 -14.97 -15.15 1.59
CA ALA A 77 -14.65 -15.38 3.00
C ALA A 77 -15.93 -15.57 3.84
N PRO A 78 -15.92 -16.33 4.94
CA PRO A 78 -17.05 -16.50 5.84
C PRO A 78 -17.62 -15.15 6.31
N SER A 79 -18.94 -15.09 6.52
CA SER A 79 -19.65 -13.85 6.87
C SER A 79 -19.02 -13.10 8.05
N LYS A 80 -18.57 -13.83 9.09
CA LYS A 80 -17.88 -13.27 10.28
C LYS A 80 -16.61 -12.46 10.00
N TYR A 81 -16.00 -12.62 8.83
CA TYR A 81 -14.82 -11.87 8.40
C TYR A 81 -15.14 -10.80 7.35
N ARG A 82 -16.40 -10.70 6.92
CA ARG A 82 -16.84 -9.64 6.03
C ARG A 82 -17.20 -8.42 6.88
N VAL A 83 -17.05 -7.23 6.29
CA VAL A 83 -17.50 -5.99 6.94
C VAL A 83 -19.01 -6.09 7.12
N HIS A 84 -19.46 -6.05 8.38
CA HIS A 84 -20.87 -5.93 8.71
C HIS A 84 -21.25 -4.45 8.80
N GLY A 85 -22.50 -4.12 8.49
CA GLY A 85 -23.02 -2.78 8.76
C GLY A 85 -23.15 -2.55 10.26
N LEU A 86 -22.74 -1.39 10.74
CA LEU A 86 -22.86 -1.03 12.15
C LEU A 86 -24.32 -0.80 12.53
N GLU A 87 -24.73 -1.31 13.68
CA GLU A 87 -26.04 -1.00 14.26
C GLU A 87 -26.05 0.43 14.85
N LYS A 88 -27.22 1.08 14.90
CA LYS A 88 -27.36 2.44 15.45
C LYS A 88 -26.77 2.57 16.87
N VAL A 89 -26.95 1.54 17.70
CA VAL A 89 -26.43 1.51 19.07
C VAL A 89 -24.89 1.49 19.08
N GLU A 90 -24.26 0.79 18.14
CA GLU A 90 -22.80 0.77 18.01
C GLU A 90 -22.28 2.14 17.55
N ILE A 91 -22.97 2.75 16.58
CA ILE A 91 -22.66 4.11 16.10
C ILE A 91 -22.76 5.11 17.25
N ASP A 92 -23.84 5.08 18.03
CA ASP A 92 -24.05 5.98 19.16
C ASP A 92 -22.98 5.77 20.26
N SER A 93 -22.56 4.52 20.48
CA SER A 93 -21.50 4.19 21.45
C SER A 93 -20.12 4.72 21.02
N ILE A 94 -19.82 4.69 19.71
CA ILE A 94 -18.60 5.28 19.15
C ILE A 94 -18.67 6.82 19.23
N MET A 95 -19.80 7.41 18.83
CA MET A 95 -19.99 8.86 18.76
C MET A 95 -20.05 9.52 20.14
N SER A 96 -20.56 8.79 21.15
CA SER A 96 -20.60 9.24 22.54
C SER A 96 -19.23 9.17 23.25
N GLY A 97 -18.19 8.67 22.59
CA GLY A 97 -16.82 8.73 23.10
C GLY A 97 -16.52 7.74 24.23
N GLY A 98 -17.21 6.59 24.28
CA GLY A 98 -17.05 5.58 25.34
C GLY A 98 -15.62 5.06 25.56
N ALA A 99 -14.69 5.28 24.62
CA ALA A 99 -13.28 4.92 24.74
C ALA A 99 -12.44 5.85 25.65
N SER A 100 -12.97 7.00 26.09
CA SER A 100 -12.24 7.96 26.94
C SER A 100 -12.36 7.74 28.45
N THR A 101 -12.93 6.63 28.91
CA THR A 101 -13.19 6.38 30.34
C THR A 101 -12.47 5.15 30.94
N ALA A 102 -11.48 4.60 30.24
CA ALA A 102 -10.60 3.54 30.78
C ALA A 102 -9.29 4.12 31.32
#